data_AF-A0A0U2ZCA0-F1
#
_entry.id   AF-A0A0U2ZCA0-F1
#
_cell.length_a   1.000
_cell.length_b   1.000
_cell.length_c   1.000
_cell.angle_alpha   90.00
_cell.angle_beta   90.00
_cell.angle_gamma   90.00
#
_symmetry.space_group_name_H-M   'P 1'
#
loop_
_entity.id
_entity.type
_entity.pdbx_description
1 polymer ?
#
loop_
_entity_poly.entity_id
_entity_poly.type
_entity_poly.pdbx_seq_one_letter_code
_entity_poly.pdbx_strand_id
1 'polypeptide(L)'
;MYPGDPTHTEELIEVIKEGKPLTEDIVKQMVDKHVESTKGDDEGVRYYMGETDIQSRVIYKYGENNQKTADRDAKNNKLSSGFHKLLVDQKTGYLAGKPITIGSKSDDAKLLEKVTEMLSDEFEDVIPELIKNVSNKGREWLHPYIDADGLFDYIRIPKEEVIPIYDRSKQKNLLHAIRVYSVDDKTSKSSFGISSK
;
A
#
# COMPACT_ATOMS: atom_id res chain seq x y z
N MET A 1 -52.25 23.00 1.86
CA MET A 1 -51.14 22.62 0.97
C MET A 1 -51.34 23.41 -0.30
N TYR A 2 -50.56 24.48 -0.50
CA TYR A 2 -50.70 25.29 -1.71
C TYR A 2 -50.08 24.55 -2.91
N PRO A 3 -50.66 24.64 -4.11
CA PRO A 3 -50.22 23.91 -5.31
C PRO A 3 -48.94 24.52 -5.93
N GLY A 4 -47.87 24.60 -5.13
CA GLY A 4 -46.57 25.17 -5.48
C GLY A 4 -45.53 25.13 -4.36
N ASP A 5 -45.94 24.86 -3.12
CA ASP A 5 -45.00 24.63 -2.01
C ASP A 5 -44.43 23.21 -2.10
N PRO A 6 -43.12 23.02 -1.89
CA PRO A 6 -42.53 21.69 -1.87
C PRO A 6 -43.21 20.85 -0.79
N THR A 7 -43.54 19.62 -1.14
CA THR A 7 -44.04 18.66 -0.17
C THR A 7 -42.96 18.39 0.86
N HIS A 8 -43.35 18.06 2.10
CA HIS A 8 -42.38 17.72 3.16
C HIS A 8 -41.41 16.60 2.74
N THR A 9 -41.86 15.70 1.86
CA THR A 9 -41.00 14.67 1.26
C THR A 9 -39.95 15.25 0.31
N GLU A 10 -40.29 16.27 -0.48
CA GLU A 10 -39.35 16.98 -1.35
C GLU A 10 -38.32 17.78 -0.54
N GLU A 11 -38.75 18.43 0.54
CA GLU A 11 -37.84 19.11 1.49
C GLU A 11 -36.84 18.13 2.10
N LEU A 12 -37.30 16.96 2.56
CA LEU A 12 -36.43 15.91 3.10
C LEU A 12 -35.47 15.35 2.04
N ILE A 13 -35.91 15.22 0.78
CA ILE A 13 -35.06 14.78 -0.33
C ILE A 13 -34.02 15.85 -0.67
N GLU A 14 -34.36 17.13 -0.61
CA GLU A 14 -33.39 18.24 -0.77
C GLU A 14 -32.34 18.22 0.33
N VAL A 15 -32.74 18.10 1.60
CA VAL A 15 -31.80 17.99 2.72
C VAL A 15 -30.87 16.77 2.57
N ILE A 16 -31.37 15.64 2.05
CA ILE A 16 -30.56 14.45 1.76
C ILE A 16 -29.61 14.68 0.57
N LYS A 17 -30.02 15.45 -0.45
CA LYS A 17 -29.18 15.80 -1.61
C LYS A 17 -28.11 16.82 -1.23
N GLU A 18 -28.44 17.82 -0.42
CA GLU A 18 -27.52 18.84 0.12
C GLU A 18 -26.54 18.24 1.13
N GLY A 19 -26.97 17.28 1.94
CA GLY A 19 -26.13 16.55 2.88
C GLY A 19 -25.32 15.41 2.27
N LYS A 20 -25.44 15.15 0.96
CA LYS A 20 -24.64 14.13 0.27
C LYS A 20 -23.23 14.71 0.09
N PRO A 21 -22.20 14.12 0.71
CA PRO A 21 -20.84 14.62 0.54
C PRO A 21 -20.48 14.61 -0.95
N LEU A 22 -19.82 15.67 -1.42
CA LEU A 22 -19.33 15.70 -2.79
C LEU A 22 -18.39 14.51 -3.00
N THR A 23 -18.34 13.99 -4.22
CA THR A 23 -17.44 12.87 -4.56
C THR A 23 -15.99 13.19 -4.18
N GLU A 24 -15.57 14.45 -4.31
CA GLU A 24 -14.26 14.95 -3.89
C GLU A 24 -14.04 14.85 -2.37
N ASP A 25 -15.03 15.23 -1.55
CA ASP A 25 -14.95 15.16 -0.10
C ASP A 25 -14.82 13.71 0.39
N ILE A 26 -15.52 12.78 -0.25
CA ILE A 26 -15.42 11.35 0.05
C ILE A 26 -14.01 10.84 -0.25
N VAL A 27 -13.46 11.19 -1.43
CA VAL A 27 -12.11 10.78 -1.81
C VAL A 27 -11.10 11.35 -0.82
N LYS A 28 -11.21 12.64 -0.47
CA LYS A 28 -10.33 13.28 0.50
C LYS A 28 -10.39 12.59 1.87
N GLN A 29 -11.59 12.29 2.36
CA GLN A 29 -11.77 11.56 3.61
C GLN A 29 -11.14 10.15 3.57
N MET A 30 -11.24 9.46 2.43
CA MET A 30 -10.57 8.16 2.25
C MET A 30 -9.05 8.28 2.28
N VAL A 31 -8.50 9.32 1.63
CA VAL A 31 -7.06 9.60 1.64
C VAL A 31 -6.58 9.91 3.05
N ASP A 32 -7.24 10.81 3.78
CA ASP A 32 -6.85 11.20 5.13
C ASP A 32 -6.87 10.00 6.09
N LYS A 33 -7.93 9.16 5.98
CA LYS A 33 -8.04 7.92 6.76
C LYS A 33 -6.94 6.92 6.40
N HIS A 34 -6.61 6.79 5.13
CA HIS A 34 -5.57 5.89 4.67
C HIS A 34 -4.20 6.31 5.19
N VAL A 35 -3.85 7.59 5.06
CA VAL A 35 -2.61 8.16 5.60
C VAL A 35 -2.48 7.89 7.09
N GLU A 36 -3.56 8.07 7.86
CA GLU A 36 -3.56 7.72 9.28
C GLU A 36 -3.34 6.23 9.51
N SER A 37 -4.01 5.36 8.74
CA SER A 37 -3.88 3.90 8.88
C SER A 37 -2.49 3.37 8.50
N THR A 38 -1.76 4.08 7.64
CA THR A 38 -0.39 3.72 7.24
C THR A 38 0.68 4.16 8.22
N LYS A 39 0.34 4.95 9.26
CA LYS A 39 1.27 5.34 10.33
C LYS A 39 1.59 4.12 11.21
N GLY A 40 2.59 3.34 10.81
CA GLY A 40 3.02 2.10 11.46
C GLY A 40 3.29 0.95 10.49
N ASP A 41 2.96 1.13 9.20
CA ASP A 41 3.29 0.15 8.15
C ASP A 41 4.81 0.03 7.91
N ASP A 42 5.60 0.95 8.47
CA ASP A 42 7.05 0.95 8.46
C ASP A 42 7.67 0.03 9.53
N GLU A 43 6.91 -0.46 10.52
CA GLU A 43 7.47 -1.24 11.63
C GLU A 43 8.25 -2.47 11.13
N GLY A 44 7.65 -3.29 10.27
CA GLY A 44 8.32 -4.47 9.74
C GLY A 44 9.52 -4.11 8.84
N VAL A 45 9.48 -2.96 8.16
CA VAL A 45 10.61 -2.45 7.37
C VAL A 45 11.75 -2.03 8.30
N ARG A 46 11.47 -1.31 9.39
CA ARG A 46 12.46 -0.92 10.41
C ARG A 46 13.13 -2.14 11.03
N TYR A 47 12.33 -3.12 11.47
CA TYR A 47 12.85 -4.36 12.05
C TYR A 47 13.69 -5.16 11.04
N TYR A 48 13.36 -5.09 9.74
CA TYR A 48 14.16 -5.71 8.68
C TYR A 48 15.51 -5.00 8.49
N MET A 49 15.54 -3.68 8.65
CA MET A 49 16.77 -2.87 8.62
C MET A 49 17.58 -2.94 9.93
N GLY A 50 17.07 -3.62 10.96
CA GLY A 50 17.73 -3.74 12.27
C GLY A 50 17.43 -2.58 13.23
N GLU A 51 16.48 -1.72 12.89
CA GLU A 51 15.96 -0.63 13.70
C GLU A 51 14.81 -1.13 14.58
N THR A 52 15.15 -1.78 15.69
CA THR A 52 14.17 -2.35 16.62
C THR A 52 13.90 -1.42 17.79
N ASP A 53 12.79 -1.61 18.50
CA ASP A 53 12.40 -0.73 19.61
C ASP A 53 13.38 -0.75 20.80
N ILE A 54 14.31 -1.71 20.83
CA ILE A 54 15.40 -1.68 21.82
C ILE A 54 16.26 -0.42 21.67
N GLN A 55 16.31 0.17 20.47
CA GLN A 55 17.05 1.40 20.20
C GLN A 55 16.45 2.60 20.93
N SER A 56 15.14 2.62 21.17
CA SER A 56 14.46 3.69 21.92
C SER A 56 14.41 3.46 23.43
N ARG A 57 14.92 2.32 23.93
CA ARG A 57 14.94 2.00 25.37
C ARG A 57 15.69 3.06 26.17
N VAL A 58 15.09 3.52 27.27
CA VAL A 58 15.71 4.40 28.27
C VAL A 58 15.63 3.73 29.64
N ILE A 59 16.75 3.73 30.38
CA ILE A 59 16.78 3.32 31.79
C ILE A 59 16.44 4.55 32.62
N TYR A 60 15.53 4.39 33.57
CA TYR A 60 15.06 5.49 34.41
C TYR A 60 15.43 5.25 35.88
N LYS A 61 15.71 6.35 36.59
CA LYS A 61 15.85 6.39 38.05
C LYS A 61 14.80 7.30 38.67
N TYR A 62 14.43 7.00 39.91
CA TYR A 62 13.49 7.79 40.69
C TYR A 62 14.26 8.65 41.70
N GLY A 63 14.04 9.97 41.66
CA GLY A 63 14.62 10.91 42.62
C GLY A 63 13.80 11.02 43.92
N GLU A 64 14.24 11.90 44.83
CA GLU A 64 13.64 12.10 46.17
C GLU A 64 12.14 12.46 46.14
N ASN A 65 11.66 13.10 45.08
CA ASN A 65 10.26 13.45 44.88
C ASN A 65 9.49 12.46 43.98
N ASN A 66 9.97 11.23 43.85
CA ASN A 66 9.41 10.21 42.94
C ASN A 66 9.37 10.63 41.45
N GLN A 67 10.20 11.59 41.06
CA GLN A 67 10.31 12.05 39.67
C GLN A 67 11.14 11.07 38.84
N LYS A 68 10.55 10.60 37.72
CA LYS A 68 11.18 9.69 36.77
C LYS A 68 12.16 10.47 35.89
N THR A 69 13.45 10.20 36.03
CA THR A 69 14.51 10.85 35.23
C THR A 69 15.34 9.79 34.50
N ALA A 70 15.88 10.12 33.33
CA ALA A 70 16.76 9.21 32.60
C ALA A 70 18.05 9.00 33.39
N ASP A 71 18.40 7.73 33.65
CA ASP A 71 19.61 7.38 34.35
C ASP A 71 20.81 7.46 33.40
N ARG A 72 21.68 8.43 33.62
CA ARG A 72 22.90 8.67 32.83
C ARG A 72 24.07 7.80 33.27
N ASP A 73 24.02 7.26 34.49
CA ASP A 73 25.10 6.49 35.09
C ASP A 73 25.00 5.00 34.69
N ALA A 74 23.79 4.53 34.42
CA ALA A 74 23.53 3.18 33.97
C ALA A 74 24.02 2.93 32.53
N LYS A 75 24.78 1.84 32.32
CA LYS A 75 25.15 1.36 30.99
C LYS A 75 23.93 0.77 30.28
N ASN A 76 23.38 1.49 29.31
CA ASN A 76 22.23 1.07 28.52
C ASN A 76 22.67 0.49 27.17
N ASN A 77 23.20 -0.74 27.18
CA ASN A 77 23.59 -1.44 25.97
C ASN A 77 22.33 -1.86 25.18
N LYS A 78 22.28 -1.49 23.90
CA LYS A 78 21.15 -1.76 22.99
C LYS A 78 21.64 -2.63 21.86
N LEU A 79 21.18 -3.88 21.81
CA LEU A 79 21.51 -4.82 20.75
C LEU A 79 20.22 -5.20 20.02
N SER A 80 20.09 -4.73 18.79
CA SER A 80 19.02 -5.18 17.89
C SER A 80 19.27 -6.62 17.48
N SER A 81 18.24 -7.46 17.56
CA SER A 81 18.31 -8.81 17.00
C SER A 81 17.95 -8.79 15.52
N GLY A 82 18.70 -9.54 14.70
CA GLY A 82 18.46 -9.70 13.26
C GLY A 82 17.45 -10.79 12.89
N PHE A 83 16.70 -11.35 13.85
CA PHE A 83 15.78 -12.47 13.59
C PHE A 83 14.72 -12.15 12.54
N HIS A 84 14.15 -10.94 12.56
CA HIS A 84 13.11 -10.56 11.59
C HIS A 84 13.64 -10.63 10.15
N LYS A 85 14.79 -10.00 9.89
CA LYS A 85 15.48 -10.08 8.60
C LYS A 85 15.75 -11.53 8.18
N LEU A 86 16.32 -12.33 9.09
CA LEU A 86 16.64 -13.73 8.81
C LEU A 86 15.40 -14.54 8.39
N LEU A 87 14.28 -14.38 9.09
CA LEU A 87 13.03 -15.09 8.79
C LEU A 87 12.40 -14.63 7.47
N VAL A 88 12.42 -13.33 7.18
CA VAL A 88 11.94 -12.77 5.92
C VAL A 88 12.77 -13.26 4.74
N ASP A 89 14.10 -13.25 4.87
CA ASP A 89 15.02 -13.72 3.83
C ASP A 89 14.86 -15.23 3.61
N GLN A 90 14.71 -16.02 4.68
CA GLN A 90 14.45 -17.46 4.58
C GLN A 90 13.13 -17.75 3.87
N LYS A 91 12.05 -17.05 4.22
CA LYS A 91 10.73 -17.20 3.59
C LYS A 91 10.79 -16.84 2.10
N THR A 92 11.45 -15.74 1.77
CA THR A 92 11.60 -15.26 0.39
C THR A 92 12.41 -16.25 -0.43
N GLY A 93 13.56 -16.69 0.08
CA GLY A 93 14.40 -17.69 -0.59
C GLY A 93 13.74 -19.06 -0.72
N TYR A 94 12.86 -19.45 0.21
CA TYR A 94 12.12 -20.70 0.08
C TYR A 94 11.05 -20.63 -1.02
N LEU A 95 10.29 -19.53 -1.07
CA LEU A 95 9.17 -19.38 -2.00
C LEU A 95 9.61 -19.02 -3.42
N ALA A 96 10.64 -18.20 -3.57
CA ALA A 96 11.08 -17.65 -4.85
C ALA A 96 12.58 -17.86 -5.11
N GLY A 97 13.24 -18.76 -4.38
CA GLY A 97 14.65 -19.11 -4.65
C GLY A 97 14.84 -19.97 -5.90
N LYS A 98 13.76 -20.43 -6.53
CA LYS A 98 13.77 -21.06 -7.85
C LYS A 98 12.80 -20.31 -8.78
N PRO A 99 13.15 -20.18 -10.07
CA PRO A 99 12.25 -19.68 -11.10
C PRO A 99 10.86 -20.33 -11.04
N ILE A 100 9.82 -19.52 -11.26
CA ILE A 100 8.44 -20.00 -11.33
C ILE A 100 8.27 -20.75 -12.65
N THR A 101 7.81 -21.99 -12.58
CA THR A 101 7.41 -22.75 -13.77
C THR A 101 5.94 -22.55 -14.05
N ILE A 102 5.62 -21.95 -15.20
CA ILE A 102 4.24 -21.79 -15.67
C ILE A 102 3.90 -22.98 -16.57
N GLY A 103 2.77 -23.62 -16.28
CA GLY A 103 2.25 -24.74 -17.06
C GLY A 103 0.83 -24.48 -17.52
N SER A 104 0.51 -24.94 -18.73
CA SER A 104 -0.85 -24.92 -19.27
C SER A 104 -1.50 -26.30 -19.16
N LYS A 105 -2.79 -26.34 -18.81
CA LYS A 105 -3.60 -27.58 -18.90
C LYS A 105 -4.20 -27.79 -20.29
N SER A 106 -4.28 -26.73 -21.10
CA SER A 106 -4.61 -26.84 -22.52
C SER A 106 -3.32 -27.10 -23.29
N ASP A 107 -3.36 -27.99 -24.28
CA ASP A 107 -2.25 -28.26 -25.21
C ASP A 107 -1.93 -27.08 -26.16
N ASP A 108 -2.32 -25.86 -25.79
CA ASP A 108 -2.06 -24.65 -26.56
C ASP A 108 -0.67 -24.09 -26.22
N ALA A 109 0.33 -24.66 -26.88
CA ALA A 109 1.73 -24.26 -26.72
C ALA A 109 1.97 -22.78 -27.07
N LYS A 110 1.21 -22.21 -28.01
CA LYS A 110 1.38 -20.81 -28.43
C LYS A 110 0.92 -19.83 -27.36
N LEU A 111 -0.16 -20.17 -26.64
CA LEU A 111 -0.61 -19.36 -25.51
C LEU A 111 0.43 -19.40 -24.38
N LEU A 112 0.94 -20.59 -24.07
CA LEU A 112 1.94 -20.76 -23.01
C LEU A 112 3.22 -19.98 -23.32
N GLU A 113 3.70 -20.04 -24.57
CA GLU A 113 4.86 -19.27 -25.03
C GLU A 113 4.62 -17.77 -24.85
N LYS A 114 3.49 -17.23 -25.30
CA LYS A 114 3.15 -15.81 -25.12
C LYS A 114 3.06 -15.38 -23.65
N VAL A 115 2.46 -16.19 -22.80
CA VAL A 115 2.35 -15.90 -21.36
C VAL A 115 3.72 -15.90 -20.70
N THR A 116 4.59 -16.83 -21.11
CA THR A 116 5.96 -16.94 -20.60
C THR A 116 6.82 -15.77 -21.09
N GLU A 117 6.62 -15.32 -22.32
CA GLU A 117 7.29 -14.13 -22.88
C GLU A 117 6.83 -12.83 -22.18
N MET A 118 5.54 -12.68 -21.89
CA MET A 118 5.01 -11.55 -21.13
C MET A 118 5.48 -11.54 -19.67
N LEU A 119 5.55 -12.71 -19.05
CA LEU A 119 6.11 -12.91 -17.70
C LEU A 119 7.59 -13.23 -17.84
N SER A 120 8.32 -12.27 -18.40
CA SER A 120 9.75 -12.33 -18.71
C SER A 120 10.62 -12.52 -17.45
N ASP A 121 11.94 -12.51 -17.64
CA ASP A 121 12.94 -12.54 -16.56
C ASP A 121 12.69 -11.47 -15.48
N GLU A 122 12.07 -10.33 -15.81
CA GLU A 122 11.71 -9.30 -14.83
C GLU A 122 10.76 -9.83 -13.75
N PHE A 123 9.91 -10.82 -14.09
CA PHE A 123 9.00 -11.44 -13.15
C PHE A 123 9.75 -12.23 -12.07
N GLU A 124 10.91 -12.80 -12.43
CA GLU A 124 11.77 -13.50 -11.49
C GLU A 124 12.39 -12.57 -10.45
N ASP A 125 12.60 -11.29 -10.78
CA ASP A 125 13.09 -10.28 -9.84
C ASP A 125 11.95 -9.64 -9.03
N VAL A 126 10.79 -9.40 -9.68
CA VAL A 126 9.64 -8.75 -9.06
C VAL A 126 9.01 -9.61 -7.97
N ILE A 127 8.93 -10.93 -8.15
CA ILE A 127 8.27 -11.81 -7.18
C ILE A 127 9.02 -11.90 -5.84
N PRO A 128 10.34 -12.15 -5.78
CA PRO A 128 11.10 -12.09 -4.52
C PRO A 128 10.94 -10.76 -3.81
N GLU A 129 10.97 -9.64 -4.55
CA GLU A 129 10.78 -8.31 -3.97
C GLU A 129 9.37 -8.15 -3.40
N LEU A 130 8.35 -8.60 -4.13
CA LEU A 130 6.96 -8.60 -3.69
C LEU A 130 6.78 -9.42 -2.40
N ILE A 131 7.33 -10.64 -2.34
CA ILE A 131 7.25 -11.52 -1.15
C ILE A 131 7.93 -10.88 0.05
N LYS A 132 9.11 -10.29 -0.15
CA LYS A 132 9.84 -9.57 0.89
C LYS A 132 9.04 -8.38 1.41
N ASN A 133 8.49 -7.55 0.52
CA ASN A 133 7.72 -6.37 0.90
C ASN A 133 6.40 -6.73 1.59
N VAL A 134 5.67 -7.73 1.09
CA VAL A 134 4.48 -8.26 1.77
C VAL A 134 4.83 -8.80 3.16
N SER A 135 5.99 -9.44 3.32
CA SER A 135 6.42 -9.97 4.62
C SER A 135 6.78 -8.87 5.63
N ASN A 136 7.15 -7.67 5.17
CA ASN A 136 7.47 -6.52 6.02
C ASN A 136 6.24 -5.62 6.27
N LYS A 137 5.44 -5.33 5.23
CA LYS A 137 4.34 -4.36 5.26
C LYS A 137 2.96 -5.00 5.44
N GLY A 138 2.88 -6.32 5.34
CA GLY A 138 1.65 -7.12 5.37
C GLY A 138 0.87 -7.17 4.04
N ARG A 139 1.08 -6.21 3.14
CA ARG A 139 0.46 -6.14 1.81
C ARG A 139 1.39 -5.39 0.87
N GLU A 140 1.29 -5.67 -0.42
CA GLU A 140 1.93 -4.97 -1.52
C GLU A 140 1.05 -5.18 -2.76
N TRP A 141 1.16 -4.33 -3.78
CA TRP A 141 0.31 -4.39 -4.96
C TRP A 141 1.12 -4.61 -6.24
N LEU A 142 0.51 -5.30 -7.20
CA LEU A 142 0.99 -5.48 -8.56
C LEU A 142 -0.09 -4.96 -9.49
N HIS A 143 0.21 -3.94 -10.29
CA HIS A 143 -0.74 -3.34 -11.20
C HIS A 143 -0.38 -3.68 -12.65
N PRO A 144 -1.19 -4.53 -13.32
CA PRO A 144 -1.04 -4.75 -14.75
C PRO A 144 -1.61 -3.56 -15.53
N TYR A 145 -0.92 -3.16 -16.58
CA TYR A 145 -1.31 -2.06 -17.46
C TYR A 145 -0.90 -2.35 -18.91
N ILE A 146 -1.40 -1.53 -19.83
CA ILE A 146 -0.94 -1.51 -21.22
C ILE A 146 -0.08 -0.27 -21.37
N ASP A 147 1.14 -0.44 -21.85
CA ASP A 147 2.09 0.64 -22.03
C ASP A 147 1.72 1.54 -23.24
N ALA A 148 2.56 2.53 -23.51
CA ALA A 148 2.35 3.46 -24.63
C ALA A 148 2.45 2.79 -26.01
N ASP A 149 3.15 1.65 -26.10
CA ASP A 149 3.36 0.87 -27.31
C ASP A 149 2.25 -0.18 -27.53
N GLY A 150 1.32 -0.30 -26.59
CA GLY A 150 0.21 -1.25 -26.64
C GLY A 150 0.59 -2.65 -26.14
N LEU A 151 1.74 -2.80 -25.48
CA LEU A 151 2.22 -4.04 -24.90
C LEU A 151 1.76 -4.17 -23.45
N PHE A 152 1.62 -5.42 -23.00
CA PHE A 152 1.28 -5.73 -21.62
C PHE A 152 2.51 -5.54 -20.74
N ASP A 153 2.33 -4.83 -19.63
CA ASP A 153 3.37 -4.63 -18.62
C ASP A 153 2.74 -4.58 -17.21
N TYR A 154 3.56 -4.64 -16.17
CA TYR A 154 3.13 -4.59 -14.78
C TYR A 154 4.11 -3.81 -13.92
N ILE A 155 3.57 -3.08 -12.94
CA ILE A 155 4.38 -2.36 -11.95
C ILE A 155 4.06 -2.83 -10.54
N ARG A 156 5.09 -2.94 -9.71
CA ARG A 156 4.93 -3.03 -8.26
C ARG A 156 4.54 -1.66 -7.72
N ILE A 157 3.50 -1.62 -6.90
CA ILE A 157 3.06 -0.41 -6.21
C ILE A 157 3.17 -0.62 -4.69
N PRO A 158 3.86 0.26 -3.96
CA PRO A 158 3.90 0.25 -2.51
C PRO A 158 2.49 0.23 -1.90
N LYS A 159 2.31 -0.55 -0.82
CA LYS A 159 1.05 -0.58 -0.05
C LYS A 159 0.52 0.81 0.29
N GLU A 160 1.44 1.69 0.67
CA GLU A 160 1.16 3.04 1.15
C GLU A 160 0.51 3.91 0.08
N GLU A 161 0.77 3.61 -1.20
CA GLU A 161 0.22 4.39 -2.31
C GLU A 161 -1.19 3.94 -2.74
N VAL A 162 -1.74 2.86 -2.19
CA VAL A 162 -2.98 2.26 -2.72
C VAL A 162 -4.05 2.13 -1.65
N ILE A 163 -5.20 2.76 -1.91
CA ILE A 163 -6.42 2.68 -1.11
C ILE A 163 -7.40 1.71 -1.79
N PRO A 164 -7.56 0.48 -1.28
CA PRO A 164 -8.48 -0.49 -1.86
C PRO A 164 -9.93 -0.21 -1.45
N ILE A 165 -10.84 -0.23 -2.41
CA ILE A 165 -12.28 -0.10 -2.21
C ILE A 165 -12.91 -1.48 -2.46
N TYR A 166 -13.42 -2.09 -1.39
CA TYR A 166 -14.08 -3.38 -1.46
C TYR A 166 -15.61 -3.26 -1.54
N ASP A 167 -16.26 -4.34 -1.99
CA ASP A 167 -17.72 -4.45 -1.93
C ASP A 167 -18.25 -4.35 -0.48
N ARG A 168 -19.37 -3.64 -0.31
CA ARG A 168 -20.02 -3.36 0.97
C ARG A 168 -20.54 -4.63 1.65
N SER A 169 -20.91 -5.67 0.89
CA SER A 169 -21.59 -6.84 1.46
C SER A 169 -20.68 -7.67 2.36
N LYS A 170 -19.47 -8.00 1.88
CA LYS A 170 -18.54 -8.93 2.53
C LYS A 170 -17.10 -8.46 2.53
N GLN A 171 -16.80 -7.31 1.93
CA GLN A 171 -15.45 -6.76 1.74
C GLN A 171 -14.44 -7.76 1.14
N LYS A 172 -14.92 -8.76 0.39
CA LYS A 172 -14.07 -9.80 -0.22
C LYS A 172 -13.58 -9.43 -1.60
N ASN A 173 -14.42 -8.74 -2.38
CA ASN A 173 -14.13 -8.40 -3.76
C ASN A 173 -13.62 -6.96 -3.83
N LEU A 174 -12.42 -6.78 -4.38
CA LEU A 174 -11.88 -5.46 -4.70
C LEU A 174 -12.66 -4.91 -5.89
N LEU A 175 -13.33 -3.77 -5.70
CA LEU A 175 -14.09 -3.10 -6.76
C LEU A 175 -13.22 -2.07 -7.48
N HIS A 176 -12.54 -1.24 -6.70
CA HIS A 176 -11.71 -0.14 -7.21
C HIS A 176 -10.49 0.03 -6.31
N ALA A 177 -9.47 0.72 -6.83
CA ALA A 177 -8.33 1.15 -6.06
C ALA A 177 -8.05 2.62 -6.38
N ILE A 178 -7.79 3.42 -5.36
CA ILE A 178 -7.32 4.80 -5.53
C ILE A 178 -5.82 4.78 -5.29
N ARG A 179 -5.03 5.25 -6.26
CA ARG A 179 -3.59 5.43 -6.10
C ARG A 179 -3.30 6.87 -5.67
N VAL A 180 -2.52 7.04 -4.61
CA VAL A 180 -2.12 8.33 -4.04
C VAL A 180 -0.61 8.33 -3.91
N TYR A 181 0.05 9.30 -4.53
CA TYR A 181 1.50 9.46 -4.46
C TYR A 181 1.85 10.94 -4.49
N SER A 182 2.95 11.29 -3.83
CA SER A 182 3.45 12.66 -3.87
C SER A 182 4.13 12.89 -5.22
N VAL A 183 3.80 14.01 -5.87
CA VAL A 183 4.47 14.45 -7.09
C VAL A 183 5.42 15.57 -6.69
N ASP A 184 6.73 15.31 -6.77
CA ASP A 184 7.71 16.37 -6.68
C ASP A 184 7.76 17.13 -8.01
N ASP A 185 7.63 18.46 -7.97
CA ASP A 185 7.62 19.35 -9.15
C ASP A 185 8.90 19.30 -10.02
N LYS A 186 9.90 18.51 -9.63
CA LYS A 186 11.15 18.33 -10.39
C LYS A 186 11.03 17.26 -11.49
N THR A 187 10.06 16.35 -11.38
CA THR A 187 9.87 15.23 -12.33
C THR A 187 8.76 15.50 -13.35
N SER A 188 7.94 16.54 -13.16
CA SER A 188 6.91 17.00 -14.10
C SER A 188 7.49 17.85 -15.24
N LYS A 189 8.40 17.28 -16.04
CA LYS A 189 8.69 17.76 -17.39
C LYS A 189 8.39 16.67 -18.42
N SER A 190 7.11 16.52 -18.75
CA SER A 190 6.67 15.96 -20.03
C SER A 190 5.26 16.44 -20.39
N SER A 191 5.23 17.36 -21.35
CA SER A 191 4.15 17.73 -22.28
C SER A 191 2.75 17.12 -22.09
N PHE A 192 1.82 17.88 -21.49
CA PHE A 192 0.40 17.81 -21.85
C PHE A 192 0.09 18.91 -22.86
N GLY A 193 0.17 18.56 -24.15
CA GLY A 193 -0.41 19.36 -25.23
C GLY A 193 -1.90 19.03 -25.34
N ILE A 194 -2.76 19.93 -24.88
CA ILE A 194 -4.20 19.85 -25.16
C ILE A 194 -4.40 20.26 -26.62
N SER A 195 -4.62 19.28 -27.49
CA SER A 195 -5.12 19.51 -28.85
C SER A 195 -6.65 19.51 -28.80
N SER A 196 -7.27 20.70 -28.72
CA SER A 196 -8.68 20.85 -29.09
C SER A 196 -8.79 20.99 -30.61
N LYS A 197 -9.55 20.10 -31.24
CA LYS A 197 -10.34 20.46 -32.42
C LYS A 197 -11.77 20.70 -31.97
#